data_AF-A0A5N9CLJ9-F1
#
_entry.id   AF-A0A5N9CLJ9-F1
#
_cell.length_a   1.000
_cell.length_b   1.000
_cell.length_c   1.000
_cell.angle_alpha   90.00
_cell.angle_beta   90.00
_cell.angle_gamma   90.00
#
_symmetry.space_group_name_H-M   'P 1'
#
loop_
_entity.id
_entity.type
_entity.pdbx_description
1 polymer ?
#
loop_
_entity_poly.entity_id
_entity_poly.type
_entity_poly.pdbx_seq_one_letter_code
_entity_poly.pdbx_strand_id
1 'polypeptide(L)' 'MLLENCLTELGKYRKNEVVVACESSSHVWNSVSNNQNLDIYFEDCMGKGSSLGLGIALAKPTNKVIVLDGDGSLLMNLGS' A
#
# COMPACT_ATOMS: atom_id res chain seq x y z
N MET A 1 16.60 -1.62 7.02
CA MET A 1 17.18 -0.26 6.92
C MET A 1 16.72 0.50 5.68
N LEU A 2 16.92 0.02 4.43
CA LEU A 2 16.49 0.80 3.24
C LEU A 2 14.96 0.96 3.12
N LEU A 3 14.20 -0.14 3.21
CA LEU A 3 12.73 -0.12 3.12
C LEU A 3 12.10 0.81 4.17
N GLU A 4 12.53 0.68 5.42
CA GLU A 4 12.08 1.50 6.54
C GLU A 4 12.33 2.99 6.33
N ASN A 5 13.51 3.37 5.84
CA ASN A 5 13.80 4.77 5.52
C ASN A 5 12.89 5.31 4.41
N CYS A 6 12.66 4.52 3.35
CA CYS A 6 11.78 4.91 2.26
C CYS A 6 10.32 5.09 2.71
N LEU A 7 9.80 4.14 3.48
CA LEU A 7 8.41 4.21 3.97
C LEU A 7 8.23 5.28 5.04
N THR A 8 9.24 5.52 5.88
CA THR A 8 9.25 6.65 6.82
C THR A 8 9.17 7.97 6.08
N GLU A 9 9.96 8.15 5.03
CA GLU A 9 9.93 9.38 4.24
C GLU A 9 8.58 9.56 3.52
N LEU A 10 8.03 8.49 2.95
CA LEU A 10 6.69 8.51 2.34
C LEU A 10 5.61 8.92 3.35
N GLY A 11 5.65 8.37 4.56
CA GLY A 11 4.70 8.65 5.65
C GLY A 11 4.63 10.14 6.03
N LYS A 12 5.72 10.90 5.87
CA LYS A 12 5.75 12.35 6.14
C LYS A 12 4.87 13.16 5.19
N TYR A 13 4.69 12.70 3.95
CA TYR A 13 3.94 13.41 2.92
C TYR A 13 2.52 12.86 2.72
N ARG A 14 2.21 11.70 3.29
CA ARG A 14 0.86 11.17 3.30
C ARG A 14 -0.08 12.14 4.02
N LYS A 15 -1.24 12.36 3.43
CA LYS A 15 -2.37 13.13 3.97
C LYS A 15 -3.52 12.18 4.29
N ASN A 16 -4.48 12.06 3.38
CA ASN A 16 -5.71 11.27 3.53
C ASN A 16 -5.79 10.15 2.48
N GLU A 17 -4.65 9.78 1.90
CA GLU A 17 -4.52 8.62 1.03
C GLU A 17 -4.81 7.33 1.82
N VAL A 18 -5.63 6.46 1.23
CA VAL A 18 -5.73 5.06 1.68
C VAL A 18 -4.46 4.35 1.26
N VAL A 19 -3.83 3.62 2.18
CA VAL A 19 -2.62 2.86 1.90
C VAL A 19 -2.92 1.39 1.99
N VAL A 20 -2.72 0.68 0.88
CA VAL A 20 -2.74 -0.79 0.84
C VAL A 20 -1.29 -1.24 0.96
N ALA A 21 -0.92 -1.76 2.13
CA ALA A 21 0.42 -2.26 2.40
C ALA A 21 0.45 -3.78 2.27
N CYS A 22 1.20 -4.28 1.29
CA CYS A 22 1.27 -5.71 0.95
C CYS A 22 2.54 -6.36 1.52
N GLU A 23 2.41 -7.60 1.99
CA GLU A 23 3.51 -8.47 2.41
C GLU A 23 4.57 -7.74 3.27
N SER A 24 5.86 -7.84 2.96
CA SER A 24 6.94 -7.18 3.72
C SER A 24 6.75 -5.68 3.99
N SER A 25 5.98 -4.97 3.17
CA SER A 25 5.69 -3.55 3.40
C SER A 25 4.67 -3.33 4.52
N SER A 26 3.77 -4.28 4.81
CA SER A 26 2.78 -4.20 5.91
C SER A 26 3.47 -4.07 7.26
N HIS A 27 4.48 -4.91 7.51
CA HIS A 27 5.20 -4.98 8.76
C HIS A 27 5.93 -3.67 9.10
N VAL A 28 6.51 -3.04 8.08
CA VAL A 28 7.21 -1.76 8.22
C VAL A 28 6.22 -0.59 8.23
N TRP A 29 5.18 -0.64 7.39
CA TRP A 29 4.20 0.44 7.31
C TRP A 29 3.48 0.66 8.64
N ASN A 30 3.16 -0.42 9.36
CA ASN A 30 2.47 -0.34 10.64
C ASN A 30 3.26 0.44 11.72
N SER A 31 4.60 0.45 11.66
CA SER A 31 5.41 1.20 12.63
C SER A 31 5.63 2.66 12.23
N VAL A 32 5.44 3.03 10.95
CA VAL A 32 5.73 4.38 10.44
C VAL A 32 4.48 5.18 10.07
N SER A 33 3.33 4.51 9.94
CA SER A 33 2.06 5.16 9.60
C SER A 33 1.59 6.11 10.71
N ASN A 34 1.11 7.28 10.29
CA ASN A 34 0.54 8.30 11.15
C ASN A 34 -1.00 8.25 11.24
N ASN A 35 -1.66 7.37 10.47
CA ASN A 35 -3.11 7.22 10.46
C ASN A 35 -3.55 5.80 10.06
N GLN A 36 -3.64 4.92 11.05
CA GLN A 36 -4.01 3.52 10.87
C GLN A 36 -5.45 3.31 10.38
N ASN A 37 -6.33 4.30 10.54
CA ASN A 37 -7.72 4.19 10.07
C ASN A 37 -7.83 4.18 8.53
N LEU A 38 -6.78 4.61 7.84
CA LEU A 38 -6.70 4.60 6.38
C LEU A 38 -5.72 3.54 5.86
N ASP A 39 -5.29 2.61 6.70
CA ASP A 39 -4.38 1.53 6.34
C ASP A 39 -5.13 0.23 6.13
N ILE A 40 -4.76 -0.47 5.06
CA ILE A 40 -5.22 -1.82 4.75
C ILE A 40 -3.98 -2.68 4.65
N TYR A 41 -3.82 -3.58 5.62
CA TYR A 41 -2.75 -4.57 5.61
C TYR A 41 -3.23 -5.79 4.85
N PHE A 42 -2.60 -6.05 3.70
CA PHE A 42 -3.05 -7.03 2.73
C PHE A 42 -1.97 -8.09 2.53
N GLU A 43 -2.05 -9.15 3.33
CA GLU A 43 -1.03 -10.22 3.43
C GLU A 43 -1.52 -11.52 2.77
N ASP A 44 -0.60 -12.44 2.47
CA ASP A 44 -0.84 -13.76 1.90
C ASP A 44 -1.61 -13.75 0.56
N CYS A 45 -1.56 -12.63 -0.17
CA CYS A 45 -2.36 -12.35 -1.36
C CYS A 45 -1.51 -11.75 -2.49
N MET A 46 -0.30 -12.30 -2.69
CA MET A 46 0.65 -11.83 -3.69
C MET A 46 -0.01 -11.62 -5.07
N GLY A 47 0.30 -10.48 -5.68
CA GLY A 47 -0.22 -10.10 -7.00
C GLY A 47 -1.67 -9.66 -7.02
N LYS A 48 -2.30 -9.36 -5.88
CA LYS A 48 -3.66 -8.78 -5.84
C LYS A 48 -3.71 -7.35 -5.30
N GLY A 49 -2.59 -6.80 -4.84
CA GLY A 49 -2.51 -5.43 -4.29
C GLY A 49 -3.00 -4.36 -5.26
N SER A 50 -2.58 -4.42 -6.53
CA SER A 50 -2.99 -3.47 -7.57
C SER A 50 -4.49 -3.54 -7.88
N SER A 51 -5.07 -4.73 -7.97
CA SER A 51 -6.50 -4.94 -8.19
C SER A 51 -7.34 -4.41 -7.03
N LEU A 52 -6.93 -4.68 -5.78
CA LEU A 52 -7.60 -4.15 -4.60
C LEU A 52 -7.52 -2.62 -4.55
N GLY A 53 -6.34 -2.06 -4.78
CA GLY A 53 -6.13 -0.61 -4.82
C GLY A 53 -7.01 0.08 -5.86
N LEU A 54 -7.11 -0.50 -7.07
CA LEU A 54 -7.99 0.01 -8.12
C LEU A 54 -9.48 -0.05 -7.69
N GLY A 55 -9.92 -1.17 -7.11
CA GLY A 55 -11.29 -1.31 -6.61
C GLY A 55 -11.65 -0.23 -5.58
N ILE A 56 -10.73 0.06 -4.65
CA ILE A 56 -10.91 1.13 -3.66
C ILE A 56 -11.01 2.50 -4.34
N ALA A 57 -10.10 2.79 -5.29
CA ALA A 57 -10.11 4.06 -6.02
C ALA A 57 -11.41 4.26 -6.80
N LEU A 58 -11.96 3.20 -7.40
CA LEU A 58 -13.26 3.24 -8.09
C LEU A 58 -14.43 3.45 -7.12
N ALA A 59 -14.40 2.80 -5.95
CA ALA A 59 -15.46 2.92 -4.95
C ALA A 59 -15.43 4.27 -4.19
N LYS A 60 -14.25 4.90 -4.07
CA LYS A 60 -14.02 6.18 -3.39
C LYS A 60 -13.23 7.13 -4.30
N PRO A 61 -13.83 7.64 -5.40
CA PRO A 61 -13.11 8.39 -6.44
C PRO A 61 -12.47 9.71 -5.97
N THR A 62 -12.90 10.25 -4.83
CA THR A 62 -12.31 11.44 -4.21
C THR A 62 -11.07 11.14 -3.35
N ASN A 63 -10.88 9.87 -2.97
CA ASN A 63 -9.75 9.44 -2.15
C ASN A 63 -8.66 8.89 -3.05
N LYS A 64 -7.45 9.40 -2.87
CA LYS A 64 -6.26 8.81 -3.48
C LYS A 64 -5.90 7.50 -2.77
N VAL A 65 -5.36 6.57 -3.54
CA VAL A 65 -4.92 5.26 -3.04
C VAL A 65 -3.44 5.08 -3.37
N ILE A 66 -2.66 4.66 -2.38
CA ILE A 66 -1.26 4.26 -2.52
C ILE A 66 -1.22 2.75 -2.30
N VAL A 67 -0.61 2.02 -3.24
CA VAL A 67 -0.34 0.58 -3.08
C VAL A 67 1.15 0.41 -2.86
N LEU A 68 1.52 -0.12 -1.71
CA LEU A 68 2.89 -0.53 -1.39
C LEU A 68 2.98 -2.02 -1.67
N ASP A 69 3.66 -2.38 -2.76
CA ASP A 69 3.77 -3.75 -3.21
C ASP A 69 5.20 -4.06 -3.67
N GLY A 70 5.57 -5.34 -3.61
CA GLY A 70 6.83 -5.84 -4.14
C GLY A 70 6.79 -5.95 -5.66
N ASP A 71 7.96 -5.88 -6.30
CA ASP A 71 8.13 -6.09 -7.74
C ASP A 71 7.67 -7.48 -8.18
N GLY A 72 8.00 -8.53 -7.40
CA GLY A 72 7.55 -9.89 -7.65
C GLY A 72 6.02 -10.02 -7.66
N SER A 73 5.36 -9.51 -6.63
CA SER A 73 3.89 -9.48 -6.53
C SER A 73 3.28 -8.68 -7.70
N LEU A 74 3.80 -7.49 -7.98
CA LEU A 74 3.31 -6.66 -9.08
C LEU A 74 3.39 -7.41 -10.42
N LEU A 75 4.52 -8.08 -10.71
CA LEU A 75 4.71 -8.84 -11.94
C LEU A 75 3.74 -10.02 -12.11
N MET A 76 3.26 -10.63 -11.02
CA MET A 76 2.30 -11.74 -11.10
C MET A 76 0.97 -11.33 -11.73
N ASN A 77 0.62 -10.05 -11.70
CA ASN A 77 -0.67 -9.54 -12.16
C ASN A 77 -0.53 -8.23 -12.95
N LEU A 78 0.65 -8.00 -13.55
CA LEU A 78 0.91 -6.83 -14.37
C LEU A 78 0.28 -7.01 -15.75
N GLY A 79 -0.71 -6.17 -16.09
CA GLY A 79 -1.39 -6.18 -17.39
C GLY A 79 -2.65 -7.03 -17.47
N SER A 80 -3.13 -7.57 -16.35
CA SER A 80 -4.47 -8.16 -16.22
C SER A 80 -5.58 -7.11 -16.24
#